data_AF-Q6Y9U2-F1
#
_entry.id   AF-Q6Y9U2-F1
#
_cell.length_a   1.000
_cell.length_b   1.000
_cell.length_c   1.000
_cell.angle_alpha   90.00
_cell.angle_beta   90.00
_cell.angle_gamma   90.00
#
_symmetry.space_group_name_H-M   'P 1'
#
loop_
_entity.id
_entity.type
_entity.pdbx_description
1 polymer ?
#
loop_
_entity_poly.entity_id
_entity_poly.type
_entity_poly.pdbx_seq_one_letter_code
_entity_poly.pdbx_strand_id
1 'polypeptide(L)'
;VTARGPRDRRVRLSIDIAKKFFGLQDMLGFDKASKTIDWLLTKSKSAIEDLAHKQTEQQGFVQVTTNVENGDLGEVEKFARELRR
;
A
#
# COMPACT_ATOMS: atom_id res chain seq x y z
N VAL A 1 -15.45 -11.36 -8.10
CA VAL A 1 -15.35 -10.71 -9.43
C VAL A 1 -15.37 -9.21 -9.21
N THR A 2 -14.54 -8.44 -9.91
CA THR A 2 -14.59 -6.97 -9.76
C THR A 2 -15.75 -6.42 -10.58
N ALA A 3 -16.23 -5.21 -10.27
CA ALA A 3 -17.27 -4.54 -11.06
C ALA A 3 -16.92 -4.40 -12.56
N ARG A 4 -15.65 -4.61 -12.93
CA ARG A 4 -15.13 -4.59 -14.31
C ARG A 4 -14.81 -5.98 -14.89
N GLY A 5 -15.33 -7.05 -14.28
CA GLY A 5 -15.14 -8.44 -14.72
C GLY A 5 -14.00 -9.20 -14.02
N PRO A 6 -13.68 -10.42 -14.48
CA PRO A 6 -12.54 -11.21 -14.01
C PRO A 6 -11.22 -10.47 -14.30
N ARG A 7 -10.39 -10.30 -13.27
CA ARG A 7 -9.08 -9.66 -13.40
C ARG A 7 -7.99 -10.68 -13.12
N ASP A 8 -6.89 -10.62 -13.87
CA ASP A 8 -5.69 -11.38 -13.52
C ASP A 8 -5.16 -10.88 -12.16
N ARG A 9 -4.82 -11.82 -11.29
CA ARG A 9 -4.30 -11.57 -9.95
C ARG A 9 -2.77 -11.54 -9.92
N ARG A 10 -2.10 -11.87 -11.03
CA ARG A 10 -0.64 -11.87 -11.13
C ARG A 10 -0.14 -10.47 -11.41
N VAL A 11 0.88 -10.06 -10.66
CA VAL A 11 1.60 -8.81 -10.89
C VAL A 11 2.92 -9.16 -11.60
N ARG A 12 3.16 -8.57 -12.77
CA ARG A 12 4.45 -8.68 -13.47
C ARG A 12 5.28 -7.46 -13.10
N LEU A 13 6.40 -7.70 -12.44
CA LEU A 13 7.36 -6.67 -12.06
C LEU A 13 8.52 -6.65 -13.07
N SER A 14 9.11 -5.48 -13.31
CA SER A 14 10.40 -5.41 -14.01
C SER A 14 11.51 -6.02 -13.15
N ILE A 15 12.61 -6.43 -13.78
CA ILE A 15 13.72 -7.08 -13.07
C ILE A 15 14.28 -6.23 -11.93
N ASP A 16 14.39 -4.92 -12.13
CA ASP A 16 14.94 -4.01 -11.13
C ASP A 16 13.99 -3.81 -9.95
N ILE A 17 12.68 -3.73 -10.21
CA ILE A 17 11.66 -3.62 -9.16
C ILE A 17 11.55 -4.95 -8.41
N ALA A 18 11.62 -6.08 -9.10
CA ALA A 18 11.58 -7.40 -8.48
C ALA A 18 12.72 -7.57 -7.47
N LYS A 19 13.95 -7.15 -7.80
CA LYS A 19 15.10 -7.20 -6.85
C LYS A 19 14.82 -6.40 -5.58
N LYS A 20 14.32 -5.17 -5.70
CA LYS A 20 13.99 -4.32 -4.55
C LYS A 20 12.83 -4.91 -3.74
N PHE A 21 11.84 -5.49 -4.42
CA PHE A 21 10.67 -6.09 -3.81
C PHE A 21 11.03 -7.34 -3.00
N PHE A 22 11.81 -8.27 -3.56
CA PHE A 22 12.24 -9.45 -2.83
C PHE A 22 13.21 -9.12 -1.69
N GLY A 23 14.10 -8.14 -1.87
CA GLY A 23 14.92 -7.66 -0.76
C GLY A 23 14.10 -7.07 0.40
N LEU A 24 13.01 -6.37 0.08
CA LEU A 24 12.05 -5.90 1.09
C LEU A 24 11.31 -7.06 1.75
N GLN A 25 10.90 -8.07 0.98
CA GLN A 25 10.24 -9.27 1.49
C GLN A 25 11.14 -10.02 2.50
N ASP A 26 12.41 -10.20 2.16
CA ASP A 26 13.41 -10.85 3.02
C ASP A 26 13.66 -10.03 4.29
N MET A 27 13.79 -8.70 4.17
CA MET A 27 13.98 -7.80 5.30
C MET A 27 12.78 -7.78 6.26
N LEU A 28 11.56 -7.91 5.73
CA LEU A 28 10.34 -8.01 6.52
C LEU A 28 10.06 -9.44 7.03
N GLY A 29 10.81 -10.44 6.58
CA GLY A 29 10.60 -11.84 6.96
C GLY A 29 9.28 -12.42 6.46
N PHE A 30 8.73 -11.90 5.37
CA PHE A 30 7.44 -12.35 4.86
C PHE A 30 7.57 -13.58 3.95
N ASP A 31 6.83 -14.64 4.29
CA ASP A 31 6.74 -15.86 3.47
C ASP A 31 5.95 -15.65 2.16
N LYS A 32 5.03 -14.68 2.13
CA LYS A 32 4.15 -14.42 0.98
C LYS A 32 4.31 -12.99 0.47
N ALA A 33 4.58 -12.86 -0.82
CA ALA A 33 4.66 -11.59 -1.53
C ALA A 33 3.39 -10.71 -1.37
N SER A 34 2.21 -11.32 -1.22
CA SER A 34 0.96 -10.57 -0.98
C SER A 34 1.03 -9.73 0.30
N LYS A 35 1.65 -10.23 1.37
CA LYS A 35 1.81 -9.50 2.63
C LYS A 35 2.74 -8.30 2.47
N THR A 36 3.81 -8.45 1.69
CA THR A 36 4.72 -7.34 1.36
C THR A 36 3.99 -6.24 0.60
N ILE A 37 3.13 -6.60 -0.37
CA ILE A 37 2.31 -5.64 -1.11
C ILE A 37 1.31 -4.94 -0.18
N ASP A 38 0.62 -5.69 0.69
CA ASP A 38 -0.34 -5.11 1.66
C ASP A 38 0.35 -4.15 2.63
N TRP A 39 1.55 -4.49 3.08
CA TRP A 39 2.39 -3.61 3.90
C TRP A 39 2.81 -2.35 3.15
N LEU A 40 3.26 -2.50 1.89
CA LEU A 40 3.66 -1.36 1.05
C LEU A 40 2.47 -0.43 0.81
N LEU A 41 1.30 -0.97 0.49
CA LEU A 41 0.08 -0.21 0.32
C LEU A 41 -0.29 0.51 1.61
N THR A 42 -0.24 -0.17 2.77
CA THR A 42 -0.58 0.44 4.06
C THR A 42 0.41 1.55 4.45
N LYS A 43 1.71 1.35 4.24
CA LYS A 43 2.73 2.36 4.55
C LYS A 43 2.68 3.56 3.59
N SER A 44 2.26 3.33 2.35
CA SER A 44 2.13 4.37 1.33
C SER A 44 0.79 5.10 1.36
N LYS A 45 -0.22 4.65 2.13
CA LYS A 45 -1.51 5.36 2.27
C LYS A 45 -1.33 6.84 2.61
N SER A 46 -0.51 7.16 3.61
CA SER A 46 -0.24 8.56 3.99
C SER A 46 0.44 9.34 2.87
N ALA A 47 1.39 8.74 2.16
CA ALA A 47 2.06 9.37 1.03
C ALA A 47 1.13 9.58 -0.18
N ILE A 48 0.17 8.68 -0.39
CA ILE A 48 -0.86 8.78 -1.45
C ILE A 48 -1.87 9.86 -1.09
N GLU A 49 -2.30 9.96 0.17
CA GLU A 49 -3.16 11.02 0.68
C GLU A 49 -2.50 12.40 0.52
N ASP A 50 -1.23 12.52 0.91
CA ASP A 50 -0.45 13.76 0.71
C ASP A 50 -0.31 14.14 -0.77
N LEU A 51 -0.12 13.16 -1.65
CA LEU A 51 -0.06 13.39 -3.10
C LEU A 51 -1.42 13.78 -3.67
N ALA A 52 -2.52 13.15 -3.23
CA ALA A 52 -3.87 13.49 -3.66
C ALA A 52 -4.23 14.93 -3.27
N HIS A 53 -3.87 15.35 -2.05
CA HIS A 53 -4.04 16.74 -1.62
C HIS A 53 -3.21 17.72 -2.47
N LYS A 54 -1.94 17.40 -2.75
CA LYS A 54 -1.08 18.24 -3.62
C LYS A 54 -1.56 18.32 -5.08
N GLN A 55 -2.18 17.28 -5.61
CA GLN A 55 -2.78 17.33 -6.96
C GLN A 55 -4.06 18.16 -6.99
N THR A 56 -4.80 18.22 -5.88
CA THR A 56 -6.01 19.05 -5.76
C THR A 56 -5.68 20.55 -5.74
N GLU A 57 -4.50 20.94 -5.26
CA GLU A 57 -4.02 22.34 -5.31
C GLU A 57 -3.65 22.80 -6.73
N GLN A 58 -3.42 21.88 -7.68
CA GLN A 58 -3.08 22.23 -9.07
C GLN A 58 -4.27 22.17 -10.04
N GLN A 59 -5.39 21.58 -9.65
CA GLN A 59 -6.60 21.51 -10.47
C GLN A 59 -7.83 21.74 -9.61
N GLY A 60 -8.34 22.98 -9.60
CA GLY A 60 -9.58 23.30 -8.92
C GLY A 60 -10.76 22.53 -9.52
N PHE A 61 -11.32 21.58 -8.78
CA PHE A 61 -12.76 21.28 -8.78
C PHE A 61 -13.21 20.44 -7.55
N VAL A 62 -14.11 21.04 -6.78
CA VAL A 62 -15.18 20.55 -5.87
C VAL A 62 -14.96 19.31 -4.99
N GLN A 63 -15.26 19.53 -3.71
CA GLN A 63 -15.11 18.65 -2.56
C GLN A 63 -15.83 17.29 -2.68
N VAL A 64 -15.12 16.25 -2.26
CA VAL A 64 -15.72 15.04 -1.70
C VAL A 64 -15.30 14.96 -0.25
N THR A 65 -16.25 15.20 0.66
CA THR A 65 -16.12 14.87 2.07
C THR A 65 -16.12 13.35 2.19
N THR A 66 -14.95 12.72 2.16
CA THR A 66 -14.79 11.38 2.71
C THR A 66 -14.05 11.51 4.01
N ASN A 67 -14.80 11.35 5.10
CA ASN A 67 -14.27 11.08 6.42
C ASN A 67 -13.29 9.91 6.29
N VAL A 68 -12.00 10.20 6.27
CA VAL A 68 -10.96 9.18 6.38
C VAL A 68 -10.86 8.89 7.86
N GLU A 69 -11.60 7.88 8.31
CA GLU A 69 -11.32 7.22 9.58
C GLU A 69 -9.85 6.84 9.53
N ASN A 70 -9.06 7.47 10.41
CA ASN A 70 -7.63 7.22 10.59
C ASN A 70 -7.40 5.71 10.62
N GLY A 71 -6.88 5.17 9.51
CA GLY A 71 -6.61 3.75 9.38
C GLY A 71 -5.66 3.33 10.47
N ASP A 72 -6.14 2.43 11.34
CA ASP A 72 -5.53 1.96 12.58
C ASP A 72 -4.01 1.76 12.47
N LEU A 73 -3.25 2.77 12.89
CA LEU A 73 -1.79 2.69 13.07
C LEU A 73 -1.43 1.57 14.05
N GLY A 74 -2.37 1.13 14.89
CA GLY A 74 -2.21 0.00 15.80
C GLY A 74 -2.01 -1.34 15.09
N GLU A 75 -2.61 -1.56 13.91
CA GLU A 75 -2.48 -2.84 13.19
C GLU A 75 -1.08 -3.01 12.57
N VAL A 76 -0.54 -1.94 11.99
CA VAL A 76 0.84 -1.92 11.48
C VAL A 76 1.87 -2.04 12.60
N GLU A 77 1.62 -1.41 13.76
CA GLU A 77 2.50 -1.59 14.92
C GLU A 77 2.39 -2.99 15.55
N LYS A 78 1.22 -3.64 15.51
CA LYS A 78 1.06 -5.03 15.93
C LYS A 78 1.84 -5.96 15.00
N PHE A 79 1.74 -5.75 13.69
CA PHE A 79 2.55 -6.50 12.70
C PHE A 79 4.05 -6.29 12.91
N ALA A 80 4.50 -5.04 13.11
CA ALA A 80 5.90 -4.75 13.36
C ALA A 80 6.41 -5.32 14.70
N ARG A 81 5.55 -5.39 15.73
CA ARG A 81 5.85 -6.04 17.00
C ARG A 81 5.92 -7.56 16.89
N GLU A 82 5.06 -8.17 16.08
CA GLU A 82 5.04 -9.62 15.86
C GLU A 82 6.28 -10.10 15.10
N LEU A 83 6.82 -9.28 14.20
CA LEU A 83 8.10 -9.55 13.52
C LEU A 83 9.33 -9.39 14.43
N ARG A 84 9.20 -8.68 15.55
CA ARG A 84 10.28 -8.47 16.53
C ARG A 84 10.26 -9.49 17.67
N ARG A 85 9.43 -10.54 17.57
CA ARG A 85 9.29 -11.62 18.54
C ARG A 85 9.86 -12.91 17.99
#